data_AF-A0A0F9RN96-F1
#
_entry.id   AF-A0A0F9RN96-F1
#
_cell.length_a   1.000
_cell.length_b   1.000
_cell.length_c   1.000
_cell.angle_alpha   90.00
_cell.angle_beta   90.00
_cell.angle_gamma   90.00
#
_symmetry.space_group_name_H-M   'P 1'
#
loop_
_entity.id
_entity.type
_entity.pdbx_description
1 polymer ?
#
loop_
_entity_poly.entity_id
_entity_poly.type
_entity_poly.pdbx_seq_one_letter_code
_entity_poly.pdbx_strand_id
1 'polypeptide(L)'
;MLTVHTEDGRTARIDLEKAEQAEEWLSRLKDPEFQKQITALTIAFRGVQYSLVRPRGFSQSFFLAELVQSNGGRVKGGERITVFSDDVRLSVMAHREQRAARVAIVKTGKRRFNPLLR
;
A
#
# COMPACT_ATOMS: atom_id res chain seq x y z
N MET A 1 -6.77 1.81 -9.26
CA MET A 1 -6.05 0.68 -9.90
C MET A 1 -4.67 0.58 -9.28
N LEU A 2 -4.40 -0.53 -8.59
CA LEU A 2 -3.11 -0.85 -7.98
C LEU A 2 -2.22 -1.57 -9.00
N THR A 3 -0.94 -1.20 -9.04
CA THR A 3 0.11 -1.95 -9.73
C THR A 3 1.13 -2.43 -8.70
N VAL A 4 1.43 -3.73 -8.72
CA VAL A 4 2.40 -4.39 -7.85
C VAL A 4 3.62 -4.73 -8.70
N HIS A 5 4.80 -4.34 -8.24
CA HIS A 5 6.07 -4.65 -8.89
C HIS A 5 6.83 -5.66 -8.04
N THR A 6 7.33 -6.73 -8.66
CA THR A 6 8.06 -7.80 -7.98
C THR A 6 9.52 -7.88 -8.41
N GLU A 7 10.36 -8.51 -7.59
CA GLU A 7 11.81 -8.62 -7.82
C GLU A 7 12.17 -9.40 -9.09
N ASP A 8 11.31 -10.33 -9.51
CA ASP A 8 11.42 -11.07 -10.78
C ASP A 8 11.11 -10.21 -12.02
N GLY A 9 10.90 -8.91 -11.84
CA GLY A 9 10.61 -7.96 -12.92
C GLY A 9 9.16 -7.99 -13.40
N ARG A 10 8.29 -8.79 -12.77
CA ARG A 10 6.87 -8.86 -13.16
C ARG A 10 6.07 -7.70 -12.55
N THR A 11 4.98 -7.38 -13.23
CA THR A 11 4.00 -6.41 -12.77
C THR A 11 2.62 -7.02 -12.77
N ALA A 12 1.91 -6.96 -11.65
CA ALA A 12 0.51 -7.33 -11.55
C ALA A 12 -0.36 -6.07 -11.41
N ARG A 13 -1.54 -6.07 -12.03
CA ARG A 13 -2.54 -5.00 -11.88
C ARG A 13 -3.75 -5.55 -11.14
N ILE A 14 -4.16 -4.84 -10.11
CA ILE A 14 -5.21 -5.24 -9.19
C ILE A 14 -6.20 -4.09 -9.08
N ASP A 15 -7.47 -4.37 -9.36
CA ASP A 15 -8.56 -3.44 -9.15
C ASP A 15 -9.11 -3.62 -7.73
N LEU A 16 -8.73 -2.71 -6.82
CA LEU A 16 -9.14 -2.76 -5.42
C LEU A 16 -10.64 -2.51 -5.22
N GLU A 17 -11.38 -2.07 -6.25
CA GLU A 17 -12.84 -1.93 -6.20
C GLU A 17 -13.55 -3.27 -6.46
N LYS A 18 -12.86 -4.25 -7.06
CA LYS A 18 -13.39 -5.59 -7.30
C LYS A 18 -13.11 -6.48 -6.10
N ALA A 19 -14.16 -6.88 -5.38
CA ALA A 19 -14.07 -7.66 -4.15
C ALA A 19 -13.17 -8.90 -4.29
N GLU A 20 -13.36 -9.70 -5.35
CA GLU A 20 -12.56 -10.90 -5.62
C GLU A 20 -11.06 -10.60 -5.75
N GLN A 21 -10.70 -9.54 -6.48
CA GLN A 21 -9.30 -9.14 -6.65
C GLN A 21 -8.71 -8.55 -5.37
N ALA A 22 -9.50 -7.81 -4.60
CA ALA A 22 -9.10 -7.28 -3.31
C ALA A 22 -8.88 -8.39 -2.27
N GLU A 23 -9.72 -9.43 -2.26
CA GLU A 23 -9.56 -10.60 -1.40
C GLU A 23 -8.34 -11.43 -1.80
N GLU A 24 -8.14 -11.69 -3.10
CA GLU A 24 -6.95 -12.36 -3.61
C GLU A 24 -5.68 -11.61 -3.21
N TRP A 25 -5.69 -10.28 -3.38
CA TRP A 25 -4.61 -9.41 -2.94
C TRP A 25 -4.32 -9.53 -1.45
N LEU A 26 -5.35 -9.43 -0.60
CA LEU A 26 -5.21 -9.59 0.84
C LEU A 26 -4.71 -10.97 1.24
N SER A 27 -5.12 -12.02 0.53
CA SER A 27 -4.63 -13.38 0.73
C SER A 27 -3.13 -13.48 0.43
N ARG A 28 -2.70 -12.97 -0.74
CA ARG A 28 -1.28 -12.94 -1.12
C ARG A 28 -0.43 -12.11 -0.15
N LEU A 29 -0.94 -10.97 0.34
CA LEU A 29 -0.23 -10.13 1.30
C LEU A 29 0.05 -10.81 2.65
N LYS A 30 -0.66 -11.88 3.00
CA LYS A 30 -0.39 -12.66 4.21
C LYS A 30 0.83 -13.57 4.06
N ASP A 31 1.22 -13.90 2.83
CA ASP A 31 2.41 -14.70 2.56
C ASP A 31 3.69 -13.84 2.73
N PRO A 32 4.55 -14.15 3.72
CA PRO A 32 5.79 -13.42 3.94
C PRO A 32 6.76 -13.49 2.76
N GLU A 33 6.77 -14.59 1.99
CA GLU A 33 7.65 -14.72 0.84
C GLU A 33 7.19 -13.82 -0.31
N PHE A 34 5.88 -13.77 -0.56
CA PHE A 34 5.31 -12.80 -1.50
C PHE A 34 5.60 -11.37 -1.05
N GLN A 35 5.44 -11.05 0.24
CA GLN A 35 5.78 -9.73 0.77
C GLN A 35 7.22 -9.36 0.47
N LYS A 36 8.19 -10.27 0.63
CA LYS A 36 9.62 -10.00 0.32
C LYS A 36 9.84 -9.67 -1.15
N GLN A 37 9.12 -10.33 -2.05
CA GLN A 37 9.25 -10.12 -3.50
C GLN A 37 8.76 -8.75 -3.96
N ILE A 38 7.84 -8.08 -3.24
CA ILE A 38 7.31 -6.78 -3.64
C ILE A 38 8.42 -5.73 -3.59
N THR A 39 8.76 -5.13 -4.72
CA THR A 39 9.75 -4.04 -4.84
C THR A 39 9.10 -2.67 -4.82
N ALA A 40 7.86 -2.54 -5.31
CA ALA A 40 7.10 -1.30 -5.24
C ALA A 40 5.59 -1.54 -5.37
N LEU A 41 4.81 -0.58 -4.87
CA LEU A 41 3.39 -0.43 -5.16
C LEU A 41 3.13 0.90 -5.85
N THR A 42 2.26 0.90 -6.84
CA THR A 42 1.84 2.11 -7.54
C THR A 42 0.32 2.22 -7.58
N ILE A 43 -0.21 3.40 -7.29
CA ILE A 43 -1.61 3.75 -7.60
C ILE A 43 -1.63 4.84 -8.65
N ALA A 44 -2.52 4.70 -9.63
CA ALA A 44 -2.73 5.69 -10.67
C ALA A 44 -4.08 6.37 -10.46
N PHE A 45 -4.08 7.70 -10.36
CA PHE A 45 -5.29 8.48 -10.18
C PHE A 45 -5.24 9.77 -11.00
N ARG A 46 -6.26 9.96 -11.87
CA ARG A 46 -6.41 11.14 -12.75
C ARG A 46 -5.13 11.50 -13.53
N GLY A 47 -4.48 10.49 -14.11
CA GLY A 47 -3.27 10.67 -14.91
C GLY A 47 -1.97 10.85 -14.11
N VAL A 48 -2.04 10.86 -12.77
CA VAL A 48 -0.85 10.91 -11.91
C VAL A 48 -0.60 9.53 -11.31
N GLN A 49 0.66 9.09 -11.36
CA GLN A 49 1.11 7.84 -10.74
C GLN A 49 1.85 8.15 -9.45
N TYR A 50 1.46 7.45 -8.38
CA TYR A 50 2.11 7.53 -7.08
C TYR A 50 2.73 6.18 -6.76
N SER A 51 4.05 6.13 -6.62
CA SER A 51 4.79 4.89 -6.36
C SER A 51 5.46 4.93 -5.00
N LEU A 52 5.30 3.86 -4.24
CA LEU A 52 6.07 3.57 -3.03
C LEU A 52 7.00 2.41 -3.30
N VAL A 53 8.30 2.68 -3.26
CA VAL A 53 9.37 1.69 -3.48
C VAL A 53 9.80 1.13 -2.12
N ARG A 54 10.24 -0.13 -2.10
CA ARG A 54 10.80 -0.78 -0.92
C ARG A 54 12.02 0.01 -0.46
N PRO A 55 12.00 0.57 0.76
CA PRO A 55 13.13 1.34 1.25
C PRO A 55 14.31 0.40 1.56
N ARG A 56 15.52 0.87 1.28
CA ARG A 56 16.76 0.14 1.57
C ARG A 56 17.27 0.48 2.97
N GLY A 57 18.00 -0.44 3.59
CA GLY A 57 18.61 -0.25 4.91
C GLY A 57 17.69 -0.48 6.11
N PHE A 58 16.43 -0.86 5.89
CA PHE A 58 15.51 -1.32 6.93
C PHE A 58 15.57 -2.83 7.07
N SER A 59 15.40 -3.34 8.29
CA SER A 59 15.47 -4.78 8.58
C SER A 59 14.26 -5.54 8.06
N GLN A 60 13.08 -4.94 8.17
CA GLN A 60 11.83 -5.50 7.69
C GLN A 60 11.04 -4.44 6.93
N SER A 61 10.33 -4.87 5.89
CA SER A 61 9.42 -3.98 5.14
C SER A 61 8.21 -4.74 4.62
N PHE A 62 7.03 -4.18 4.90
CA PHE A 62 5.73 -4.74 4.53
C PHE A 62 4.93 -3.72 3.74
N PHE A 63 4.28 -4.19 2.68
CA PHE A 63 3.40 -3.37 1.88
C PHE A 63 1.93 -3.63 2.21
N LEU A 64 1.12 -2.60 2.06
CA LEU A 64 -0.32 -2.66 2.14
C LEU A 64 -0.91 -1.72 1.09
N ALA A 65 -1.98 -2.17 0.45
CA ALA A 65 -2.83 -1.33 -0.37
C ALA A 65 -4.28 -1.57 0.01
N GLU A 66 -5.07 -0.52 0.10
CA GLU A 66 -6.47 -0.59 0.50
C GLU A 66 -7.32 0.50 -0.15
N LEU A 67 -8.60 0.20 -0.32
CA LEU A 67 -9.63 1.19 -0.63
C LEU A 67 -10.12 1.81 0.67
N VAL A 68 -9.87 3.10 0.85
CA VAL A 68 -10.34 3.87 2.00
C VAL A 68 -11.74 4.39 1.70
N GLN A 69 -12.72 3.98 2.49
CA GLN A 69 -14.10 4.48 2.36
C GLN A 69 -14.22 5.93 2.83
N SER A 70 -15.14 6.66 2.21
CA SER A 70 -15.49 8.03 2.61
C SER A 70 -16.42 7.95 3.81
N ASN A 71 -16.01 8.48 4.96
CA ASN A 71 -16.80 8.43 6.20
C ASN A 71 -17.53 9.77 6.47
N GLY A 72 -17.88 10.53 5.44
CA GLY A 72 -18.52 11.84 5.55
C GLY A 72 -17.63 12.98 6.10
N GLY A 73 -16.54 12.66 6.80
CA GLY A 73 -15.60 13.62 7.37
C GLY A 73 -14.57 14.21 6.38
N ARG A 74 -13.38 14.55 6.92
CA ARG A 74 -12.28 15.20 6.18
C ARG A 74 -11.58 14.27 5.18
N VAL A 75 -11.67 12.96 5.38
CA VAL A 75 -11.12 11.95 4.47
C VAL A 75 -12.20 11.52 3.49
N LYS A 76 -12.12 12.04 2.26
CA LYS A 76 -13.10 11.84 1.18
C LYS A 76 -12.91 10.52 0.41
N GLY A 77 -12.50 9.48 1.13
CA GLY A 77 -12.14 8.17 0.58
C GLY A 77 -11.03 8.22 -0.49
N GLY A 78 -10.72 7.06 -1.06
CA GLY A 78 -9.70 6.92 -2.11
C GLY A 78 -8.91 5.63 -2.02
N GLU A 79 -7.79 5.57 -2.74
CA GLU A 79 -6.86 4.45 -2.69
C GLU A 79 -5.66 4.85 -1.84
N ARG A 80 -5.23 3.96 -0.94
CA ARG A 80 -4.05 4.18 -0.10
C ARG A 80 -3.06 3.04 -0.30
N ILE A 81 -1.81 3.40 -0.56
CA ILE A 81 -0.67 2.49 -0.45
C ILE A 81 0.17 2.88 0.76
N THR A 82 0.68 1.88 1.47
CA THR A 82 1.49 2.04 2.68
C THR A 82 2.66 1.08 2.65
N VAL A 83 3.84 1.56 3.05
CA VAL A 83 4.97 0.72 3.40
C VAL A 83 5.29 0.92 4.88
N PHE A 84 5.40 -0.18 5.60
CA PHE A 84 5.84 -0.23 6.99
C PHE A 84 7.26 -0.76 7.01
N SER A 85 8.20 0.01 7.56
CA SER A 85 9.61 -0.33 7.58
C SER A 85 10.17 -0.06 8.98
N ASP A 86 10.47 -1.13 9.71
CA ASP A 86 10.85 -1.11 11.12
C ASP A 86 9.93 -0.21 11.99
N ASP A 87 10.40 0.97 12.39
CA ASP A 87 9.70 1.96 13.21
C ASP A 87 9.16 3.15 12.41
N VAL A 88 9.11 3.05 11.09
CA VAL A 88 8.62 4.08 10.17
C VAL A 88 7.45 3.55 9.34
N ARG A 89 6.47 4.41 9.11
CA ARG A 89 5.39 4.19 8.15
C ARG A 89 5.36 5.32 7.15
N LEU A 90 5.42 4.98 5.87
CA LEU A 90 5.19 5.90 4.76
C LEU A 90 3.90 5.48 4.05
N SER A 91 3.00 6.43 3.82
CA SER A 91 1.78 6.19 3.07
C SER A 91 1.50 7.28 2.06
N VAL A 92 0.89 6.89 0.95
CA VAL A 92 0.34 7.78 -0.06
C VAL A 92 -1.14 7.44 -0.24
N MET A 93 -1.98 8.45 -0.16
CA MET A 93 -3.41 8.34 -0.41
C MET A 93 -3.79 9.24 -1.57
N ALA A 94 -4.35 8.67 -2.63
CA ALA A 94 -4.97 9.42 -3.71
C ALA A 94 -6.47 9.54 -3.44
N HIS A 95 -6.98 10.77 -3.28
CA HIS A 95 -8.38 11.00 -2.93
C HIS A 95 -9.30 10.81 -4.13
N ARG A 96 -10.43 10.09 -3.98
CA ARG A 96 -11.37 9.85 -5.10
C ARG A 96 -12.16 11.11 -5.47
N GLU A 97 -12.67 11.81 -4.47
CA GLU A 97 -13.55 12.97 -4.65
C GLU A 97 -12.78 14.28 -4.87
N GLN A 98 -11.47 14.33 -4.58
CA GLN A 98 -10.64 15.53 -4.66
C GLN A 98 -9.44 15.30 -5.57
N ARG A 99 -9.02 16.33 -6.31
CA ARG A 99 -7.74 16.29 -7.08
C ARG A 99 -6.56 16.56 -6.14
N ALA A 100 -6.42 15.72 -5.13
CA ALA A 100 -5.39 15.82 -4.12
C ALA A 100 -4.83 14.43 -3.80
N ALA A 101 -3.54 14.38 -3.48
CA ALA A 101 -2.93 13.24 -2.84
C ALA A 101 -2.28 13.68 -1.53
N ARG A 102 -2.33 12.80 -0.54
CA ARG A 102 -1.70 13.01 0.75
C ARG A 102 -0.55 12.03 0.90
N VAL A 103 0.63 12.56 1.15
CA VAL A 103 1.80 11.78 1.56
C VAL A 103 1.99 11.97 3.06
N ALA A 104 2.23 10.89 3.79
CA ALA A 104 2.48 10.94 5.22
C ALA A 104 3.65 10.02 5.59
N ILE A 105 4.59 10.57 6.35
CA ILE A 105 5.68 9.82 6.99
C ILE A 105 5.49 9.92 8.48
N VAL A 106 5.43 8.78 9.16
CA VAL A 106 5.16 8.72 10.59
C VAL A 106 6.14 7.75 11.24
N LYS A 107 6.85 8.21 12.27
CA LYS A 107 7.58 7.32 13.17
C LYS A 107 6.57 6.59 14.06
N THR A 108 6.45 5.28 13.92
CA THR A 108 5.53 4.43 14.67
C THR A 108 6.13 3.85 15.94
N GLY A 109 7.45 3.96 16.13
CA GLY A 109 8.16 3.28 17.22
C GLY A 109 8.22 1.76 17.01
N LYS A 110 8.78 1.03 18.00
CA LYS A 110 8.82 -0.44 17.97
C LYS A 110 7.41 -1.01 18.13
N ARG A 111 6.83 -1.55 17.05
CA ARG A 111 5.53 -2.20 17.07
C ARG A 111 5.57 -3.44 17.96
N ARG A 112 4.79 -3.45 19.05
CA ARG A 112 4.59 -4.66 19.88
C ARG A 112 3.62 -5.67 19.25
N PHE A 113 2.79 -5.24 18.28
CA PHE A 113 1.83 -6.08 17.58
C PHE A 113 1.74 -5.69 16.10
N ASN A 114 1.92 -6.65 15.19
CA ASN A 114 1.71 -6.49 13.75
C ASN A 114 0.89 -7.70 13.24
N PRO A 115 -0.35 -7.50 12.77
CA PRO A 115 -1.21 -8.60 12.33
C PRO A 115 -0.72 -9.30 11.06
N LEU A 116 0.27 -8.75 10.36
CA LEU A 116 0.92 -9.37 9.19
C LEU A 116 2.18 -10.18 9.55
N LEU A 117 2.58 -10.23 10.83
CA LEU A 117 3.75 -10.96 11.33
C LEU A 117 3.38 -12.21 12.14
N ARG A 118 2.15 -12.72 12.00
CA ARG A 118 1.72 -13.98 12.63
C ARG A 118 1.80 -15.13 11.63
#